data_AF-A0A813IJ10-F1
#
_entry.id   AF-A0A813IJ10-F1
#
_cell.length_a   1.000
_cell.length_b   1.000
_cell.length_c   1.000
_cell.angle_alpha   90.00
_cell.angle_beta   90.00
_cell.angle_gamma   90.00
#
_symmetry.space_group_name_H-M   'P 1'
#
loop_
_entity.id
_entity.type
_entity.pdbx_description
1 polymer ?
#
loop_
_entity_poly.entity_id
_entity_poly.type
_entity_poly.pdbx_seq_one_letter_code
_entity_poly.pdbx_strand_id
1 'polypeptide(L)'
;LGGHLWLNADIFAGPGALISPLDARQFVRLCAEYLPQAVLSLSWGSSMLSTSRLYTAEMVEQMIEICMSPLVKRPFGALGVHTLSPRSNVDGDDGYLLAPAASCQHITFAVAAEFALSSSKALKKLLDAVPGASLTVFSGMGSLGVTPGTVQEIITTYGKTRCFLDLRVTKPCRSCSSNEGGALCGIQ
;
A
#
# COMPACT_ATOMS: atom_id res chain seq x y z
N LEU A 1 10.62 -6.74 -20.48
CA LEU A 1 10.27 -5.32 -20.22
C LEU A 1 11.49 -4.66 -19.60
N GLY A 2 12.05 -3.63 -20.24
CA GLY A 2 13.26 -2.91 -19.77
C GLY A 2 12.98 -1.77 -18.79
N GLY A 3 11.86 -1.86 -18.06
CA GLY A 3 11.41 -0.91 -17.04
C GLY A 3 10.55 -1.63 -16.00
N HIS A 4 10.32 -1.01 -14.84
CA HIS A 4 9.55 -1.61 -13.76
C HIS A 4 8.07 -1.73 -14.13
N LEU A 5 7.52 -2.94 -14.07
CA LEU A 5 6.08 -3.17 -14.22
C LEU A 5 5.41 -2.93 -12.86
N TRP A 6 4.42 -2.05 -12.82
CA TRP A 6 3.65 -1.75 -11.60
C TRP A 6 2.22 -2.26 -11.77
N LEU A 7 1.79 -3.15 -10.88
CA LEU A 7 0.44 -3.72 -10.86
C LEU A 7 -0.32 -3.14 -9.67
N ASN A 8 -1.34 -2.32 -9.93
CA ASN A 8 -2.14 -1.69 -8.88
C ASN A 8 -3.55 -2.26 -8.82
N ALA A 9 -4.03 -2.63 -7.63
CA ALA A 9 -5.39 -3.11 -7.46
C ALA A 9 -5.95 -2.88 -6.05
N ASP A 10 -7.24 -2.49 -6.00
CA ASP A 10 -8.04 -2.56 -4.79
C ASP A 10 -8.47 -4.00 -4.56
N ILE A 11 -7.81 -4.71 -3.64
CA ILE A 11 -8.05 -6.14 -3.41
C ILE A 11 -9.01 -6.41 -2.24
N PHE A 12 -9.25 -5.39 -1.42
CA PHE A 12 -10.19 -5.46 -0.30
C PHE A 12 -11.11 -4.25 -0.27
N ALA A 13 -12.26 -4.39 0.40
CA ALA A 13 -13.08 -3.25 0.78
C ALA A 13 -12.38 -2.47 1.90
N GLY A 14 -12.31 -1.16 1.74
CA GLY A 14 -11.70 -0.23 2.68
C GLY A 14 -12.73 0.68 3.30
N PRO A 15 -12.29 1.84 3.85
CA PRO A 15 -13.17 2.74 4.57
C PRO A 15 -14.35 3.18 3.68
N GLY A 16 -15.57 2.83 4.13
CA GLY A 16 -16.84 3.14 3.46
C GLY A 16 -17.17 2.33 2.21
N ALA A 17 -16.31 1.39 1.79
CA ALA A 17 -16.62 0.48 0.68
C ALA A 17 -17.30 -0.79 1.20
N LEU A 18 -18.25 -1.32 0.44
CA LEU A 18 -19.04 -2.49 0.84
C LEU A 18 -18.58 -3.80 0.18
N ILE A 19 -17.92 -3.74 -0.98
CA ILE A 19 -17.53 -4.91 -1.76
C ILE A 19 -16.09 -4.79 -2.25
N SER A 20 -15.39 -5.92 -2.26
CA SER A 20 -14.12 -6.04 -2.99
C SER A 20 -14.42 -6.31 -4.46
N PRO A 21 -13.74 -5.64 -5.41
CA PRO A 21 -14.01 -5.80 -6.83
C PRO A 21 -13.41 -7.10 -7.42
N LEU A 22 -12.53 -7.80 -6.69
CA LEU A 22 -11.79 -8.96 -7.22
C LEU A 22 -11.45 -10.00 -6.15
N ASP A 23 -11.12 -11.23 -6.58
CA ASP A 23 -10.56 -12.28 -5.72
C ASP A 23 -9.10 -11.97 -5.37
N ALA A 24 -8.88 -11.45 -4.16
CA ALA A 24 -7.57 -11.06 -3.67
C ALA A 24 -6.54 -12.20 -3.73
N ARG A 25 -6.95 -13.41 -3.36
CA ARG A 25 -6.04 -14.56 -3.30
C ARG A 25 -5.63 -15.00 -4.68
N GLN A 26 -6.58 -15.05 -5.63
CA GLN A 26 -6.27 -15.39 -7.01
C GLN A 26 -5.38 -14.33 -7.65
N PHE A 27 -5.71 -13.04 -7.50
CA PHE A 27 -4.93 -11.95 -8.09
C PHE A 27 -3.47 -11.96 -7.59
N VAL A 28 -3.28 -11.97 -6.27
CA VAL A 28 -1.94 -11.93 -5.66
C VAL A 28 -1.12 -13.16 -6.05
N ARG A 29 -1.73 -14.36 -6.08
CA ARG A 29 -1.06 -15.59 -6.54
C ARG A 29 -0.59 -15.45 -7.99
N LEU A 30 -1.45 -14.99 -8.90
CA LEU A 30 -1.11 -14.84 -10.32
C LEU A 30 0.01 -13.83 -10.52
N CYS A 31 0.00 -12.70 -9.80
CA CYS A 31 1.09 -11.73 -9.85
C CYS A 31 2.42 -12.34 -9.41
N ALA A 32 2.43 -13.07 -8.30
CA ALA A 32 3.63 -13.67 -7.75
C ALA A 32 4.17 -14.84 -8.62
N GLU A 33 3.28 -15.58 -9.30
CA GLU A 33 3.64 -16.72 -10.15
C GLU A 33 4.16 -16.30 -11.53
N TYR A 34 3.45 -15.36 -12.19
CA TYR A 34 3.75 -15.00 -13.57
C TYR A 34 4.59 -13.73 -13.71
N LEU A 35 4.57 -12.84 -12.70
CA LEU A 35 5.20 -11.53 -12.75
C LEU A 35 6.02 -11.25 -11.46
N PRO A 36 6.95 -12.14 -11.05
CA PRO A 36 7.71 -11.96 -9.81
C PRO A 36 8.61 -10.73 -9.82
N GLN A 37 8.89 -10.14 -10.99
CA GLN A 37 9.68 -8.92 -11.13
C GLN A 37 8.83 -7.62 -11.09
N ALA A 38 7.51 -7.73 -10.91
CA ALA A 38 6.65 -6.56 -10.82
C ALA A 38 6.68 -5.94 -9.41
N VAL A 39 6.40 -4.64 -9.35
CA VAL A 39 5.98 -3.96 -8.12
C VAL A 39 4.48 -4.15 -7.97
N LEU A 40 4.06 -4.71 -6.83
CA LEU A 40 2.65 -4.92 -6.53
C LEU A 40 2.16 -3.84 -5.57
N SER A 41 1.22 -3.01 -6.04
CA SER A 41 0.56 -1.98 -5.26
C SER A 41 -0.83 -2.43 -4.88
N LEU A 42 -1.00 -2.79 -3.61
CA LEU A 42 -2.25 -3.32 -3.08
C LEU A 42 -2.95 -2.23 -2.28
N SER A 43 -4.23 -2.06 -2.50
CA SER A 43 -5.05 -1.09 -1.79
C SER A 43 -6.35 -1.68 -1.31
N TRP A 44 -7.04 -0.89 -0.50
CA TRP A 44 -8.45 -1.08 -0.21
C TRP A 44 -9.26 -0.08 -1.00
N GLY A 45 -10.33 -0.55 -1.65
CA GLY A 45 -11.30 0.34 -2.28
C GLY A 45 -11.93 1.24 -1.21
N SER A 46 -12.02 2.54 -1.46
CA SER A 46 -12.60 3.47 -0.49
C SER A 46 -13.75 4.26 -1.09
N SER A 47 -14.77 4.51 -0.29
CA SER A 47 -15.86 5.42 -0.63
C SER A 47 -15.60 6.79 -0.03
N MET A 48 -15.83 7.85 -0.83
CA MET A 48 -15.81 9.23 -0.37
C MET A 48 -16.80 9.51 0.77
N LEU A 49 -17.83 8.68 0.90
CA LEU A 49 -18.87 8.80 1.94
C LEU A 49 -18.46 8.17 3.28
N SER A 50 -17.25 7.62 3.39
CA SER A 50 -16.75 7.05 4.64
C SER A 50 -16.68 8.11 5.75
N THR A 51 -17.34 7.82 6.87
CA THR A 51 -17.32 8.67 8.07
C THR A 51 -16.11 8.41 8.96
N SER A 52 -15.54 7.20 8.92
CA SER A 52 -14.43 6.82 9.79
C SER A 52 -13.08 7.35 9.32
N ARG A 53 -12.90 7.56 8.00
CA ARG A 53 -11.68 8.11 7.37
C ARG A 53 -10.37 7.52 7.94
N LEU A 54 -10.36 6.21 8.21
CA LEU A 54 -9.21 5.48 8.74
C LEU A 54 -9.23 4.03 8.29
N TYR A 55 -8.06 3.44 8.10
CA TYR A 55 -7.88 2.00 7.90
C TYR A 55 -7.85 1.31 9.26
N THR A 56 -8.79 0.38 9.49
CA THR A 56 -8.91 -0.29 10.79
C THR A 56 -7.85 -1.38 10.97
N ALA A 57 -7.70 -1.89 12.19
CA ALA A 57 -6.78 -2.99 12.47
C ALA A 57 -7.17 -4.25 11.67
N GLU A 58 -8.46 -4.54 11.56
CA GLU A 58 -9.01 -5.69 10.85
C GLU A 58 -8.70 -5.60 9.34
N MET A 59 -8.86 -4.41 8.74
CA MET A 59 -8.50 -4.16 7.34
C MET A 59 -7.01 -4.42 7.09
N VAL A 60 -6.15 -3.99 8.02
CA VAL A 60 -4.71 -4.23 7.95
C VAL A 60 -4.38 -5.71 8.14
N GLU A 61 -5.05 -6.41 9.05
CA GLU A 61 -4.83 -7.83 9.30
C GLU A 61 -5.15 -8.69 8.07
N GLN A 62 -6.24 -8.40 7.35
CA GLN A 62 -6.56 -9.06 6.09
C GLN A 62 -5.48 -8.85 5.02
N MET A 63 -4.92 -7.63 4.95
CA MET A 63 -3.83 -7.30 4.03
C MET A 63 -2.52 -8.02 4.41
N ILE A 64 -2.19 -8.10 5.70
CA ILE A 64 -1.05 -8.89 6.18
C ILE A 64 -1.25 -10.36 5.83
N GLU A 65 -2.43 -10.90 6.12
CA GLU A 65 -2.74 -12.31 5.88
C GLU A 65 -2.54 -12.67 4.41
N ILE A 66 -3.06 -11.87 3.47
CA ILE A 66 -2.90 -12.18 2.05
C ILE A 66 -1.46 -12.05 1.57
N CYS A 67 -0.69 -11.06 2.06
CA CYS A 67 0.71 -10.85 1.68
C CYS A 67 1.67 -11.91 2.26
N MET A 68 1.37 -12.41 3.46
CA MET A 68 2.22 -13.36 4.17
C MET A 68 1.76 -14.80 4.00
N SER A 69 0.56 -15.02 3.45
CA SER A 69 0.06 -16.35 3.11
C SER A 69 0.97 -17.05 2.09
N PRO A 70 1.26 -18.33 2.27
CA PRO A 70 2.12 -19.08 1.37
C PRO A 70 1.31 -19.55 0.14
N LEU A 71 1.18 -18.65 -0.85
CA LEU A 71 0.26 -18.83 -2.00
C LEU A 71 0.90 -19.46 -3.24
N VAL A 72 2.23 -19.43 -3.37
CA VAL A 72 2.93 -19.86 -4.59
C VAL A 72 3.75 -21.10 -4.33
N LYS A 73 3.57 -22.14 -5.14
CA LYS A 73 4.44 -23.33 -5.15
C LYS A 73 5.74 -22.99 -5.88
N ARG A 74 6.88 -23.12 -5.20
CA ARG A 74 8.20 -22.96 -5.83
C ARG A 74 8.96 -24.29 -5.81
N PRO A 75 9.59 -24.69 -6.93
CA PRO A 75 10.45 -25.87 -6.92
C PRO A 75 11.63 -25.63 -5.98
N PHE A 76 11.97 -26.63 -5.17
CA PHE A 76 13.01 -26.56 -4.12
C PHE A 76 14.36 -25.99 -4.60
N GLY A 77 14.69 -26.09 -5.90
CA GLY A 77 15.95 -25.61 -6.48
C GLY A 77 15.98 -24.14 -6.95
N ALA A 78 14.87 -23.40 -6.89
CA ALA A 78 14.82 -22.01 -7.38
C ALA A 78 15.30 -20.96 -6.35
N LEU A 79 15.47 -21.35 -5.09
CA LEU A 79 16.13 -20.55 -4.07
C LEU A 79 17.61 -20.91 -4.12
N GLY A 80 18.48 -19.99 -4.53
CA GLY A 80 19.94 -20.16 -4.58
C GLY A 80 20.59 -20.30 -3.20
N VAL A 81 20.13 -21.25 -2.39
CA VAL A 81 20.70 -21.61 -1.10
C VAL A 81 21.44 -22.92 -1.28
N HIS A 82 22.75 -22.82 -1.54
CA HIS A 82 23.64 -23.92 -1.21
C HIS A 82 23.54 -24.13 0.30
N THR A 83 22.98 -25.27 0.75
CA THR A 83 23.48 -26.10 1.87
C THR A 83 22.37 -27.01 2.42
N LEU A 84 22.59 -28.32 2.18
CA LEU A 84 22.08 -29.54 2.84
C LEU A 84 20.73 -30.16 2.41
N SER A 85 20.84 -31.27 1.67
CA SER A 85 19.83 -32.34 1.51
C SER A 85 20.00 -33.43 2.61
N PRO A 86 19.21 -34.51 2.65
CA PRO A 86 17.89 -34.57 3.28
C PRO A 86 17.73 -35.78 4.24
N ARG A 87 16.75 -35.77 5.16
CA ARG A 87 16.18 -37.01 5.72
C ARG A 87 14.71 -36.82 6.12
N SER A 88 13.79 -37.37 5.32
CA SER A 88 12.84 -38.41 5.76
C SER A 88 11.88 -38.79 4.63
N ASN A 89 11.71 -40.10 4.45
CA ASN A 89 10.67 -40.75 3.66
C ASN A 89 9.33 -40.63 4.38
N VAL A 90 8.26 -40.11 3.74
CA VAL A 90 6.88 -40.63 3.71
C VAL A 90 6.13 -39.94 2.55
N ASP A 91 5.45 -40.72 1.71
CA ASP A 91 4.45 -40.40 0.66
C ASP A 91 4.58 -39.13 -0.20
N GLY A 92 4.84 -39.34 -1.50
CA GLY A 92 4.23 -38.55 -2.60
C GLY A 92 4.38 -37.02 -2.59
N ASP A 93 5.30 -36.47 -1.81
CA ASP A 93 5.52 -35.03 -1.71
C ASP A 93 6.33 -34.54 -2.92
N ASP A 94 5.62 -34.08 -3.96
CA ASP A 94 6.24 -33.33 -5.04
C ASP A 94 6.94 -32.12 -4.40
N GLY A 95 8.27 -32.13 -4.33
CA GLY A 95 9.09 -31.19 -3.56
C GLY A 95 8.92 -29.73 -3.98
N TYR A 96 7.91 -29.06 -3.42
CA TYR A 96 7.63 -27.65 -3.56
C TYR A 96 7.64 -26.96 -2.19
N LEU A 97 8.28 -25.80 -2.09
CA LEU A 97 8.12 -24.89 -0.95
C LEU A 97 7.02 -23.88 -1.26
N LEU A 98 6.10 -23.67 -0.33
CA LEU A 98 5.11 -22.61 -0.45
C LEU A 98 5.74 -21.28 -0.03
N ALA A 99 5.86 -20.35 -0.97
CA ALA A 99 6.41 -19.01 -0.72
C ALA A 99 5.29 -18.00 -0.42
N PRO A 100 5.55 -17.00 0.44
CA PRO A 100 4.62 -15.90 0.67
C PRO A 100 4.25 -15.16 -0.62
N ALA A 101 3.06 -14.58 -0.66
CA ALA A 101 2.64 -13.65 -1.70
C ALA A 101 3.58 -12.44 -1.87
N ALA A 102 4.31 -12.07 -0.80
CA ALA A 102 5.40 -11.08 -0.80
C ALA A 102 6.60 -11.39 -1.71
N SER A 103 6.43 -12.29 -2.67
CA SER A 103 7.50 -12.80 -3.52
C SER A 103 7.68 -12.08 -4.86
N CYS A 104 6.85 -11.06 -5.13
CA CYS A 104 7.11 -10.04 -6.14
C CYS A 104 8.33 -9.18 -5.75
N GLN A 105 8.89 -8.43 -6.71
CA GLN A 105 10.10 -7.60 -6.52
C GLN A 105 9.93 -6.62 -5.36
N HIS A 106 8.76 -6.01 -5.24
CA HIS A 106 8.41 -5.08 -4.17
C HIS A 106 6.91 -5.07 -3.94
N ILE A 107 6.49 -4.89 -2.68
CA ILE A 107 5.09 -4.61 -2.34
C ILE A 107 4.98 -3.20 -1.78
N THR A 108 3.99 -2.46 -2.27
CA THR A 108 3.59 -1.19 -1.69
C THR A 108 2.09 -1.17 -1.41
N PHE A 109 1.68 -0.47 -0.36
CA PHE A 109 0.27 -0.32 -0.02
C PHE A 109 -0.22 1.05 -0.41
N ALA A 110 -1.13 1.11 -1.38
CA ALA A 110 -1.72 2.38 -1.81
C ALA A 110 -2.73 2.85 -0.77
N VAL A 111 -2.46 4.01 -0.17
CA VAL A 111 -3.26 4.59 0.92
C VAL A 111 -3.61 6.05 0.63
N ALA A 112 -4.86 6.42 0.92
CA ALA A 112 -5.31 7.79 0.79
C ALA A 112 -4.59 8.68 1.83
N ALA A 113 -4.06 9.82 1.38
CA ALA A 113 -3.32 10.76 2.22
C ALA A 113 -4.15 11.26 3.41
N GLU A 114 -5.46 11.42 3.21
CA GLU A 114 -6.42 11.86 4.21
C GLU A 114 -6.56 10.88 5.38
N PHE A 115 -6.27 9.60 5.15
CA PHE A 115 -6.38 8.55 6.16
C PHE A 115 -5.02 8.15 6.72
N ALA A 116 -3.93 8.53 6.04
CA ALA A 116 -2.59 8.08 6.39
C ALA A 116 -2.23 8.42 7.84
N LEU A 117 -2.37 9.67 8.28
CA LEU A 117 -1.95 10.05 9.63
C LEU A 117 -2.85 9.46 10.72
N SER A 118 -4.17 9.46 10.51
CA SER A 118 -5.15 8.85 11.44
C SER A 118 -4.98 7.34 11.56
N SER A 119 -4.49 6.68 10.51
CA SER A 119 -4.27 5.23 10.47
C SER A 119 -2.84 4.81 10.84
N SER A 120 -2.01 5.74 11.34
CA SER A 120 -0.57 5.52 11.51
C SER A 120 -0.19 4.30 12.34
N LYS A 121 -0.93 4.02 13.43
CA LYS A 121 -0.70 2.81 14.23
C LYS A 121 -0.92 1.53 13.42
N ALA A 122 -2.03 1.45 12.69
CA ALA A 122 -2.40 0.27 11.90
C ALA A 122 -1.46 0.11 10.69
N LEU A 123 -1.17 1.19 9.97
CA LEU A 123 -0.28 1.15 8.81
C LEU A 123 1.19 0.86 9.18
N LYS A 124 1.66 1.27 10.36
CA LYS A 124 2.97 0.83 10.87
C LYS A 124 3.00 -0.67 11.14
N LYS A 125 1.95 -1.22 11.79
CA LYS A 125 1.81 -2.68 11.98
C LYS A 125 1.90 -3.44 10.65
N LEU A 126 1.26 -2.91 9.59
CA LEU A 126 1.34 -3.48 8.25
C LEU A 126 2.78 -3.51 7.70
N LEU A 127 3.47 -2.36 7.72
CA LEU A 127 4.84 -2.24 7.22
C LEU A 127 5.83 -3.11 8.01
N ASP A 128 5.61 -3.27 9.31
CA ASP A 128 6.48 -4.08 10.15
C ASP A 128 6.23 -5.59 9.97
N ALA A 129 5.00 -5.97 9.58
CA ALA A 129 4.62 -7.36 9.33
C ALA A 129 4.97 -7.86 7.92
N VAL A 130 5.07 -6.97 6.92
CA VAL A 130 5.40 -7.32 5.53
C VAL A 130 6.80 -6.80 5.19
N PRO A 131 7.84 -7.66 5.24
CA PRO A 131 9.22 -7.24 5.11
C PRO A 131 9.50 -6.50 3.80
N GLY A 132 10.21 -5.38 3.89
CA GLY A 132 10.60 -4.57 2.73
C GLY A 132 9.46 -3.78 2.09
N ALA A 133 8.23 -3.86 2.60
CA ALA A 133 7.11 -3.13 2.02
C ALA A 133 7.19 -1.61 2.25
N SER A 134 6.47 -0.85 1.42
CA SER A 134 6.31 0.60 1.54
C SER A 134 4.84 1.02 1.48
N LEU A 135 4.56 2.29 1.71
CA LEU A 135 3.28 2.92 1.38
C LEU A 135 3.42 3.72 0.09
N THR A 136 2.39 3.69 -0.75
CA THR A 136 2.18 4.68 -1.81
C THR A 136 1.06 5.59 -1.36
N VAL A 137 1.41 6.77 -0.85
CA VAL A 137 0.44 7.71 -0.29
C VAL A 137 -0.07 8.60 -1.41
N PHE A 138 -1.38 8.57 -1.68
CA PHE A 138 -1.97 9.27 -2.82
C PHE A 138 -3.08 10.24 -2.42
N SER A 139 -3.28 11.30 -3.21
CA SER A 139 -4.45 12.17 -3.09
C SER A 139 -5.62 11.57 -3.86
N GLY A 140 -6.67 11.14 -3.16
CA GLY A 140 -7.83 10.49 -3.77
C GLY A 140 -8.67 11.40 -4.66
N MET A 141 -9.62 10.79 -5.39
CA MET A 141 -10.63 11.55 -6.14
C MET A 141 -11.43 12.47 -5.20
N GLY A 142 -11.59 13.72 -5.60
CA GLY A 142 -12.24 14.76 -4.79
C GLY A 142 -11.43 15.25 -3.59
N SER A 143 -10.17 14.82 -3.44
CA SER A 143 -9.24 15.42 -2.48
C SER A 143 -9.03 16.90 -2.76
N LEU A 144 -9.08 17.71 -1.70
CA LEU A 144 -8.65 19.12 -1.75
C LEU A 144 -7.12 19.27 -1.81
N GLY A 145 -6.38 18.16 -1.75
CA GLY A 145 -4.94 18.12 -1.64
C GLY A 145 -4.44 18.20 -0.20
N VAL A 146 -3.12 18.15 -0.05
CA VAL A 146 -2.43 18.19 1.25
C VAL A 146 -1.46 19.36 1.33
N THR A 147 -1.23 19.86 2.54
CA THR A 147 -0.25 20.93 2.76
C THR A 147 1.18 20.36 2.77
N PRO A 148 2.21 21.18 2.48
CA PRO A 148 3.61 20.75 2.64
C PRO A 148 3.93 20.23 4.05
N GLY A 149 3.33 20.80 5.09
CA GLY A 149 3.47 20.32 6.47
C GLY A 149 2.92 18.91 6.66
N THR A 150 1.75 18.62 6.08
CA THR A 150 1.16 17.27 6.06
C THR A 150 2.07 16.27 5.35
N VAL A 151 2.68 16.67 4.21
CA VAL A 151 3.64 15.81 3.50
C VAL A 151 4.85 15.49 4.38
N GLN A 152 5.40 16.50 5.06
CA GLN A 152 6.52 16.32 5.99
C GLN A 152 6.16 15.40 7.15
N GLU A 153 4.97 15.53 7.71
CA GLU A 153 4.47 14.70 8.79
C GLU A 153 4.30 13.23 8.35
N ILE A 154 3.76 12.99 7.16
CA ILE A 154 3.64 11.64 6.56
C ILE A 154 5.04 11.02 6.40
N ILE A 155 5.99 11.74 5.79
CA ILE A 155 7.36 11.24 5.60
C ILE A 155 8.03 10.94 6.94
N THR A 156 7.84 11.80 7.94
CA THR A 156 8.40 11.62 9.29
C THR A 156 7.78 10.43 9.99
N THR A 157 6.47 10.23 9.81
CA THR A 157 5.72 9.14 10.46
C THR A 157 6.13 7.77 9.93
N TYR A 158 6.33 7.62 8.62
CA TYR A 158 6.52 6.32 7.98
C TYR A 158 7.96 6.02 7.55
N GLY A 159 8.75 7.07 7.33
CA GLY A 159 10.15 7.00 6.91
C GLY A 159 10.32 7.22 5.40
N LYS A 160 11.39 7.95 5.04
CA LYS A 160 11.73 8.32 3.65
C LYS A 160 11.92 7.12 2.71
N THR A 161 12.35 5.98 3.23
CA THR A 161 12.61 4.75 2.45
C THR A 161 11.38 3.85 2.33
N ARG A 162 10.29 4.15 3.05
CA ARG A 162 9.06 3.35 3.08
C ARG A 162 7.85 4.13 2.58
N CYS A 163 8.06 5.22 1.85
CA CYS A 163 6.98 6.01 1.27
C CYS A 163 7.30 6.45 -0.16
N PHE A 164 6.37 6.14 -1.08
CA PHE A 164 6.19 6.81 -2.35
C PHE A 164 5.03 7.81 -2.22
N LEU A 165 5.12 8.95 -2.91
CA LEU A 165 4.15 10.03 -2.79
C LEU A 165 3.56 10.38 -4.16
N ASP A 166 2.24 10.25 -4.28
CA ASP A 166 1.43 10.68 -5.42
C ASP A 166 0.40 11.72 -4.96
N LEU A 167 0.90 12.92 -4.61
CA LEU A 167 0.15 13.90 -3.83
C LEU A 167 -0.12 15.18 -4.61
N ARG A 168 -1.36 15.68 -4.49
CA ARG A 168 -1.71 17.04 -4.87
C ARG A 168 -1.33 17.98 -3.72
N VAL A 169 -0.22 18.69 -3.85
CA VAL A 169 0.24 19.62 -2.82
C VAL A 169 -0.39 20.99 -3.03
N THR A 170 -1.18 21.46 -2.07
CA THR A 170 -1.78 22.80 -2.12
C THR A 170 -0.81 23.86 -1.64
N LYS A 171 -0.81 25.03 -2.29
CA LYS A 171 -0.11 26.21 -1.78
C LYS A 171 -0.81 26.70 -0.51
N PRO A 172 -0.07 27.08 0.55
CA PRO A 172 -0.67 27.76 1.69
C PRO A 172 -1.39 29.03 1.18
N CYS A 173 -2.69 29.16 1.44
CA CYS A 173 -3.38 30.43 1.24
C CYS A 173 -2.72 31.45 2.17
N ARG A 174 -2.09 32.48 1.60
CA ARG A 174 -1.81 33.70 2.35
C ARG A 174 -3.17 34.35 2.60
N SER A 175 -3.82 34.05 3.72
CA SER A 175 -4.86 34.94 4.22
C SER A 175 -4.22 36.32 4.32
N CYS A 176 -4.77 37.31 3.60
CA CYS A 176 -4.35 38.70 3.74
C CYS A 176 -4.37 39.06 5.22
N SER A 177 -3.19 39.26 5.79
CA SER A 177 -3.04 39.93 7.08
C SER A 177 -3.68 41.30 6.90
N SER A 178 -4.90 41.43 7.37
CA SER A 178 -5.58 42.71 7.46
C SER A 178 -4.87 43.47 8.56
N ASN A 179 -3.90 44.29 8.20
CA ASN A 179 -3.45 45.38 9.03
C ASN A 179 -3.51 46.66 8.16
N GLU A 180 -4.63 47.35 8.34
CA GLU A 180 -4.90 48.77 8.13
C GLU A 180 -4.12 49.54 7.06
N GLY A 181 -4.83 49.95 6.01
CA GLY A 181 -4.35 50.92 5.03
C GLY A 181 -5.22 50.88 3.77
N GLY A 182 -6.25 51.72 3.72
CA GLY A 182 -7.36 51.64 2.77
C GLY A 182 -7.02 51.59 1.28
N ALA A 183 -7.89 50.91 0.52
CA ALA A 183 -8.46 51.42 -0.72
C ALA A 183 -9.62 50.51 -1.14
N LEU A 184 -10.80 51.11 -1.23
CA LEU A 184 -11.91 50.60 -2.04
C LEU A 184 -11.41 50.31 -3.46
N CYS A 185 -11.72 49.14 -3.99
CA CYS A 185 -11.86 48.95 -5.42
C CYS A 185 -13.01 47.97 -5.68
N GLY A 186 -14.09 48.48 -6.29
CA GLY A 186 -15.13 47.66 -6.94
C GLY A 186 -14.54 46.89 -8.13
N ILE A 187 -15.26 46.18 -8.98
CA ILE A 187 -16.62 46.25 -9.54
C ILE A 187 -16.81 44.80 -10.13
N GLN A 188 -17.95 44.10 -10.13
CA GLN A 188 -19.26 44.40 -10.70
C GLN A 188 -20.28 43.36 -10.21
#